data_AF-A0A7C7VZ29-F1
#
_entry.id   AF-A0A7C7VZ29-F1
#
_cell.length_a   1.000
_cell.length_b   1.000
_cell.length_c   1.000
_cell.angle_alpha   90.00
_cell.angle_beta   90.00
_cell.angle_gamma   90.00
#
_symmetry.space_group_name_H-M   'P 1'
#
loop_
_entity.id
_entity.type
_entity.pdbx_description
1 polymer ?
#
loop_
_entity_poly.entity_id
_entity_poly.type
_entity_poly.pdbx_seq_one_letter_code
_entity_poly.pdbx_strand_id
1 'polypeptide(L)'
;EENVSYFGNGYDEAQLVYQFSLPPLVLHAFHTGDATRLSAWASGLTAPSRETTFFNFLASHDGIGVRPVEGILSPEEVQALVDRTLAHGGHVSYKTNPDSTRSVYELNISYFDALSDPGGPEPLDLQARRFLTSQAIMLSLAGVPGIYVHSLFGSRSDRAGVERTGKYRSINREKFRRDDLERELADPTSLRHRVFYPYRHLIRTRAAHPAFHPNGPQQVLALHPALFSLLRTALDGSETLLCLHNLSGVGHALRIDLDLFPFPHTDRVRDVIAGATFDVEAGDTLRLSMAPYQVLWLRGEER
;
A
#
# COMPACT_ATOMS: atom_id res chain seq x y z
N GLU A 1 -10.45 15.62 6.53
CA GLU A 1 -11.59 16.44 6.04
C GLU A 1 -11.16 17.40 4.91
N GLU A 2 -10.10 18.21 5.08
CA GLU A 2 -9.65 19.19 4.06
C GLU A 2 -9.36 18.63 2.66
N ASN A 3 -8.94 17.36 2.55
CA ASN A 3 -8.62 16.77 1.25
C ASN A 3 -9.88 16.36 0.48
N VAL A 4 -10.94 15.92 1.18
CA VAL A 4 -12.19 15.44 0.56
C VAL A 4 -13.05 16.60 0.09
N SER A 5 -12.87 17.81 0.63
CA SER A 5 -13.62 19.00 0.19
C SER A 5 -13.37 19.38 -1.26
N TYR A 6 -12.25 18.97 -1.86
CA TYR A 6 -11.96 19.19 -3.29
C TYR A 6 -12.90 18.43 -4.25
N PHE A 7 -13.69 17.47 -3.74
CA PHE A 7 -14.76 16.88 -4.53
C PHE A 7 -15.97 17.81 -4.72
N GLY A 8 -16.04 18.94 -4.00
CA GLY A 8 -17.22 19.79 -3.97
C GLY A 8 -18.45 19.01 -3.47
N ASN A 9 -19.54 19.06 -4.22
CA ASN A 9 -20.75 18.26 -3.93
C ASN A 9 -20.73 16.86 -4.57
N GLY A 10 -19.62 16.50 -5.23
CA GLY A 10 -19.46 15.24 -5.97
C GLY A 10 -19.75 15.33 -7.47
N TYR A 11 -20.16 16.49 -7.98
CA TYR A 11 -20.53 16.65 -9.40
C TYR A 11 -19.97 17.93 -10.05
N ASP A 12 -19.35 18.83 -9.29
CA ASP A 12 -19.04 20.20 -9.71
C ASP A 12 -17.57 20.62 -9.60
N GLU A 13 -16.72 19.86 -8.91
CA GLU A 13 -15.28 20.14 -8.78
C GLU A 13 -14.39 19.00 -9.30
N ALA A 14 -13.48 18.47 -8.47
CA ALA A 14 -12.53 17.45 -8.89
C ALA A 14 -13.21 16.07 -8.93
N GLN A 15 -12.93 15.29 -9.98
CA GLN A 15 -13.39 13.90 -10.10
C GLN A 15 -12.45 12.94 -9.38
N LEU A 16 -11.18 13.33 -9.15
CA LEU A 16 -10.18 12.54 -8.45
C LEU A 16 -9.46 13.36 -7.38
N VAL A 17 -9.34 12.79 -6.18
CA VAL A 17 -8.61 13.38 -5.05
C VAL A 17 -7.53 12.43 -4.55
N TYR A 18 -6.31 12.95 -4.36
CA TYR A 18 -5.14 12.20 -3.87
C TYR A 18 -5.30 11.75 -2.43
N GLN A 19 -5.07 10.49 -2.11
CA GLN A 19 -5.08 10.01 -0.72
C GLN A 19 -3.77 10.29 0.01
N PHE A 20 -3.52 11.56 0.38
CA PHE A 20 -2.26 11.96 1.03
C PHE A 20 -2.01 11.30 2.41
N SER A 21 -3.04 10.82 3.10
CA SER A 21 -2.89 10.06 4.35
C SER A 21 -2.41 8.62 4.11
N LEU A 22 -2.60 8.07 2.91
CA LEU A 22 -2.29 6.67 2.62
C LEU A 22 -0.78 6.34 2.75
N PRO A 23 0.15 7.10 2.14
CA PRO A 23 1.58 6.79 2.24
C PRO A 23 2.13 6.65 3.67
N PRO A 24 1.95 7.65 4.57
CA PRO A 24 2.46 7.55 5.95
C PRO A 24 1.71 6.51 6.81
N LEU A 25 0.41 6.28 6.59
CA LEU A 25 -0.33 5.25 7.33
C LEU A 25 0.12 3.84 6.97
N VAL A 26 0.37 3.59 5.68
CA VAL A 26 0.93 2.31 5.25
C VAL A 26 2.34 2.12 5.83
N LEU A 27 3.19 3.16 5.81
CA LEU A 27 4.51 3.08 6.45
C LEU A 27 4.42 2.77 7.95
N HIS A 28 3.54 3.46 8.68
CA HIS A 28 3.30 3.20 10.10
C HIS A 28 2.88 1.76 10.33
N ALA A 29 1.92 1.25 9.56
CA ALA A 29 1.41 -0.11 9.71
C ALA A 29 2.49 -1.19 9.49
N PHE A 30 3.38 -1.01 8.51
CA PHE A 30 4.52 -1.90 8.32
C PHE A 30 5.59 -1.75 9.40
N HIS A 31 5.78 -0.54 9.93
CA HIS A 31 6.75 -0.29 10.99
C HIS A 31 6.37 -0.96 12.30
N THR A 32 5.08 -0.89 12.66
CA THR A 32 4.53 -1.47 13.89
C THR A 32 4.12 -2.93 13.73
N GLY A 33 3.88 -3.38 12.50
CA GLY A 33 3.24 -4.67 12.22
C GLY A 33 1.76 -4.68 12.60
N ASP A 34 1.13 -3.50 12.70
CA ASP A 34 -0.25 -3.31 13.15
C ASP A 34 -1.03 -2.42 12.14
N ALA A 35 -2.10 -2.98 11.60
CA ALA A 35 -2.99 -2.41 10.61
C ALA A 35 -4.09 -1.53 11.19
N THR A 36 -4.27 -1.47 12.52
CA THR A 36 -5.47 -0.91 13.16
C THR A 36 -5.75 0.53 12.75
N ARG A 37 -4.72 1.39 12.73
CA ARG A 37 -4.83 2.79 12.29
C ARG A 37 -5.21 2.90 10.81
N LEU A 38 -4.54 2.11 9.96
CA LEU A 38 -4.79 2.05 8.53
C LEU A 38 -6.21 1.55 8.23
N SER A 39 -6.65 0.48 8.88
CA SER A 39 -7.98 -0.10 8.74
C SER A 39 -9.06 0.89 9.19
N ALA A 40 -8.89 1.52 10.36
CA ALA A 40 -9.84 2.52 10.85
C ALA A 40 -10.00 3.71 9.89
N TRP A 41 -8.88 4.23 9.38
CA TRP A 41 -8.90 5.30 8.38
C TRP A 41 -9.56 4.85 7.07
N ALA A 42 -9.18 3.67 6.55
CA ALA A 42 -9.71 3.15 5.29
C ALA A 42 -11.21 2.84 5.36
N SER A 43 -11.72 2.41 6.52
CA SER A 43 -13.16 2.20 6.77
C SER A 43 -13.97 3.49 6.67
N GLY A 44 -13.36 4.65 6.95
CA GLY A 44 -14.01 5.95 6.88
C GLY A 44 -14.03 6.57 5.48
N LEU A 45 -13.38 5.95 4.49
CA LEU A 45 -13.30 6.49 3.14
C LEU A 45 -14.64 6.37 2.41
N THR A 46 -15.23 7.51 2.06
CA THR A 46 -16.45 7.59 1.26
C THR A 46 -16.26 8.64 0.17
N ALA A 47 -16.52 8.26 -1.09
CA ALA A 47 -16.63 9.22 -2.18
C ALA A 47 -18.04 9.83 -2.16
N PRO A 48 -18.20 11.14 -2.41
CA PRO A 48 -19.50 11.81 -2.31
C PRO A 48 -20.49 11.41 -3.41
N SER A 49 -20.01 10.82 -4.51
CA SER A 49 -20.84 10.43 -5.66
C SER A 49 -20.22 9.22 -6.39
N ARG A 50 -20.90 8.73 -7.43
CA ARG A 50 -20.39 7.64 -8.30
C ARG A 50 -19.48 8.17 -9.42
N GLU A 51 -19.42 9.49 -9.60
CA GLU A 51 -18.67 10.25 -10.58
C GLU A 51 -17.30 10.66 -10.03
N THR A 52 -17.10 10.51 -8.73
CA THR A 52 -15.87 10.82 -8.01
C THR A 52 -15.20 9.57 -7.49
N THR A 53 -13.86 9.60 -7.41
CA THR A 53 -13.09 8.50 -6.84
C THR A 53 -11.76 8.98 -6.28
N PHE A 54 -11.07 8.11 -5.56
CA PHE A 54 -9.77 8.43 -4.98
C PHE A 54 -8.61 8.13 -5.93
N PHE A 55 -7.53 8.89 -5.80
CA PHE A 55 -6.24 8.58 -6.40
C PHE A 55 -5.31 8.04 -5.30
N ASN A 56 -5.12 6.72 -5.30
CA ASN A 56 -4.36 6.01 -4.27
C ASN A 56 -2.90 5.94 -4.68
N PHE A 57 -2.00 6.53 -3.90
CA PHE A 57 -0.57 6.51 -4.18
C PHE A 57 0.22 6.27 -2.89
N LEU A 58 1.44 5.76 -3.01
CA LEU A 58 2.37 5.57 -1.89
C LEU A 58 3.65 6.38 -2.03
N ALA A 59 3.99 6.79 -3.25
CA ALA A 59 5.15 7.62 -3.51
C ALA A 59 4.83 8.61 -4.62
N SER A 60 5.54 9.73 -4.62
CA SER A 60 5.48 10.71 -5.70
C SER A 60 6.89 11.28 -5.91
N HIS A 61 6.96 12.33 -6.72
CA HIS A 61 8.19 13.11 -6.85
C HIS A 61 8.54 13.86 -5.57
N ASP A 62 7.58 14.17 -4.71
CA ASP A 62 7.81 14.84 -3.43
C ASP A 62 8.10 13.84 -2.30
N GLY A 63 8.44 14.36 -1.12
CA GLY A 63 8.60 13.53 0.06
C GLY A 63 7.27 12.99 0.57
N ILE A 64 7.32 12.04 1.50
CA ILE A 64 6.15 11.46 2.14
C ILE A 64 5.62 12.47 3.15
N GLY A 65 4.52 13.14 2.80
CA GLY A 65 3.88 14.12 3.68
C GLY A 65 3.31 13.47 4.95
N VAL A 66 3.58 14.06 6.11
CA VAL A 66 3.08 13.55 7.42
C VAL A 66 2.00 14.43 8.05
N ARG A 67 1.78 15.64 7.50
CA ARG A 67 0.64 16.49 7.85
C ARG A 67 -0.73 15.79 7.73
N PRO A 68 -1.01 14.98 6.69
CA PRO A 68 -2.31 14.35 6.51
C PRO A 68 -2.66 13.28 7.54
N VAL A 69 -1.74 12.91 8.43
CA VAL A 69 -1.99 11.96 9.53
C VAL A 69 -2.08 12.64 10.90
N GLU A 70 -1.99 13.97 10.96
CA GLU A 70 -2.35 14.72 12.17
C GLU A 70 -3.81 14.40 12.55
N GLY A 71 -4.03 13.94 13.78
CA GLY A 71 -5.34 13.48 14.26
C GLY A 71 -5.66 12.01 13.97
N ILE A 72 -4.82 11.30 13.20
CA ILE A 72 -4.91 9.84 12.99
C ILE A 72 -3.81 9.12 13.76
N LEU A 73 -2.58 9.62 13.66
CA LEU A 73 -1.42 9.15 14.41
C LEU A 73 -1.08 10.12 15.54
N SER A 74 -0.55 9.59 16.64
CA SER A 74 -0.03 10.41 17.74
C SER A 74 1.28 11.11 17.33
N PRO A 75 1.67 12.20 18.03
CA PRO A 75 2.97 12.84 17.79
C PRO A 75 4.16 11.88 17.91
N GLU A 76 4.10 10.92 18.84
CA GLU A 76 5.13 9.91 19.05
C GLU A 76 5.19 8.92 17.88
N GLU A 77 4.03 8.51 17.34
CA GLU A 77 3.96 7.66 16.16
C GLU A 77 4.53 8.35 14.91
N VAL A 78 4.28 9.66 14.75
CA VAL A 78 4.89 10.46 13.67
C VAL A 78 6.40 10.60 13.89
N GLN A 79 6.85 10.81 15.14
CA GLN A 79 8.27 10.90 15.46
C GLN A 79 9.00 9.57 15.18
N ALA A 80 8.37 8.42 15.44
CA ALA A 80 8.95 7.12 15.09
C ALA A 80 9.20 6.97 13.58
N LEU A 81 8.30 7.49 12.72
CA LEU A 81 8.51 7.52 11.27
C LEU A 81 9.68 8.43 10.87
N VAL A 82 9.84 9.56 11.56
CA VAL A 82 10.97 10.48 11.38
C VAL A 82 12.28 9.80 11.73
N ASP A 83 12.36 9.19 12.92
CA ASP A 83 13.57 8.55 13.43
C ASP A 83 13.99 7.40 12.52
N ARG A 84 13.03 6.58 12.07
CA ARG A 84 13.29 5.51 11.10
C ARG A 84 13.77 6.05 9.76
N THR A 85 13.17 7.12 9.25
CA THR A 85 13.62 7.76 8.01
C THR A 85 15.08 8.20 8.11
N LEU A 86 15.45 8.84 9.21
CA LEU A 86 16.83 9.29 9.44
C LEU A 86 17.78 8.10 9.60
N ALA A 87 17.38 7.06 10.34
CA ALA A 87 18.18 5.84 10.50
C ALA A 87 18.46 5.13 9.17
N HIS A 88 17.49 5.14 8.25
CA HIS A 88 17.65 4.59 6.89
C HIS A 88 18.40 5.54 5.94
N GLY A 89 18.92 6.66 6.46
CA GLY A 89 19.69 7.67 5.72
C GLY A 89 18.86 8.52 4.75
N GLY A 90 17.58 8.72 5.07
CA GLY A 90 16.74 9.76 4.48
C GLY A 90 16.92 11.11 5.16
N HIS A 91 16.11 12.10 4.73
CA HIS A 91 16.12 13.45 5.27
C HIS A 91 14.70 13.92 5.62
N VAL A 92 14.60 14.96 6.45
CA VAL A 92 13.31 15.51 6.89
C VAL A 92 13.23 16.98 6.53
N SER A 93 12.15 17.36 5.86
CA SER A 93 11.82 18.77 5.65
C SER A 93 10.87 19.23 6.75
N TYR A 94 11.09 20.44 7.28
CA TYR A 94 10.25 21.04 8.31
C TYR A 94 9.55 22.28 7.76
N LYS A 95 8.34 22.53 8.25
CA LYS A 95 7.61 23.79 8.04
C LYS A 95 7.72 24.63 9.31
N THR A 96 8.00 25.93 9.15
CA THR A 96 7.90 26.90 10.25
C THR A 96 6.43 27.31 10.41
N ASN A 97 5.91 27.17 11.61
CA ASN A 97 4.55 27.56 11.99
C ASN A 97 4.49 29.07 12.30
N PRO A 98 3.28 29.68 12.34
CA PRO A 98 3.12 31.09 12.67
C PRO A 98 3.67 31.47 14.05
N ASP A 99 3.70 30.52 14.99
CA ASP A 99 4.27 30.65 16.34
C ASP A 99 5.80 30.39 16.39
N SER A 100 6.46 30.30 15.23
CA SER A 100 7.88 29.98 15.06
C SER A 100 8.30 28.55 15.46
N THR A 101 7.37 27.69 15.88
CA THR A 101 7.66 26.25 16.06
C THR A 101 7.88 25.57 14.70
N ARG A 102 8.45 24.35 14.72
CA ARG A 102 8.66 23.56 13.51
C ARG A 102 7.83 22.29 13.56
N SER A 103 7.05 22.05 12.51
CA SER A 103 6.36 20.79 12.28
C SER A 103 7.02 20.02 11.16
N VAL A 104 7.07 18.69 11.31
CA VAL A 104 7.53 17.79 10.25
C VAL A 104 6.59 17.96 9.05
N TYR A 105 7.15 18.24 7.89
CA TYR A 105 6.37 18.45 6.67
C TYR A 105 6.37 17.20 5.79
N GLU A 106 7.55 16.71 5.43
CA GLU A 106 7.72 15.53 4.57
C GLU A 106 8.99 14.74 4.93
N LEU A 107 8.91 13.42 4.73
CA LEU A 107 10.03 12.48 4.82
C LEU A 107 10.61 12.26 3.42
N ASN A 108 11.88 12.61 3.22
CA ASN A 108 12.58 12.48 1.96
C ASN A 108 13.41 11.19 1.99
N ILE A 109 12.85 10.14 1.40
CA ILE A 109 13.45 8.82 1.26
C ILE A 109 12.73 8.08 0.12
N SER A 110 13.37 7.10 -0.54
CA SER A 110 12.63 6.22 -1.44
C SER A 110 11.61 5.40 -0.62
N TYR A 111 10.43 5.11 -1.18
CA TYR A 111 9.43 4.34 -0.45
C TYR A 111 9.90 2.92 -0.11
N PHE A 112 10.75 2.35 -0.98
CA PHE A 112 11.39 1.06 -0.73
C PHE A 112 12.25 1.11 0.54
N ASP A 113 13.14 2.10 0.64
CA ASP A 113 14.01 2.24 1.80
C ASP A 113 13.25 2.71 3.04
N ALA A 114 12.13 3.44 2.91
CA ALA A 114 11.28 3.77 4.05
C ALA A 114 10.75 2.51 4.76
N LEU A 115 10.38 1.50 3.96
CA LEU A 115 9.89 0.22 4.47
C LEU A 115 11.01 -0.68 4.99
N SER A 116 12.15 -0.71 4.30
CA SER A 116 13.24 -1.67 4.54
C SER A 116 14.58 -0.97 4.67
N ASP A 117 15.28 -1.21 5.79
CA ASP A 117 16.59 -0.63 6.04
C ASP A 117 17.60 -1.03 4.94
N PRO A 118 18.15 -0.08 4.17
CA PRO A 118 19.15 -0.39 3.14
C PRO A 118 20.47 -0.92 3.73
N GLY A 119 20.78 -0.64 5.00
CA GLY A 119 21.96 -1.15 5.71
C GLY A 119 21.67 -2.39 6.58
N GLY A 120 20.41 -2.84 6.63
CA GLY A 120 19.99 -3.93 7.49
C GLY A 120 20.36 -5.32 6.95
N PRO A 121 20.40 -6.35 7.81
CA PRO A 121 20.75 -7.72 7.42
C PRO A 121 19.61 -8.46 6.70
N GLU A 122 18.48 -7.80 6.45
CA GLU A 122 17.29 -8.44 5.91
C GLU A 122 17.53 -8.95 4.48
N PRO A 123 17.20 -10.22 4.17
CA PRO A 123 17.33 -10.75 2.82
C PRO A 123 16.51 -9.94 1.81
N LEU A 124 17.08 -9.74 0.61
CA LEU A 124 16.47 -8.93 -0.43
C LEU A 124 15.06 -9.41 -0.83
N ASP A 125 14.81 -10.71 -0.78
CA ASP A 125 13.49 -11.30 -1.05
C ASP A 125 12.44 -10.87 -0.03
N LEU A 126 12.81 -10.76 1.24
CA LEU A 126 11.90 -10.32 2.28
C LEU A 126 11.64 -8.81 2.17
N GLN A 127 12.67 -8.03 1.85
CA GLN A 127 12.52 -6.60 1.53
C GLN A 127 11.58 -6.38 0.34
N ALA A 128 11.78 -7.11 -0.75
CA ALA A 128 10.95 -7.04 -1.95
C ALA A 128 9.51 -7.48 -1.65
N ARG A 129 9.32 -8.54 -0.88
CA ARG A 129 7.99 -8.98 -0.45
C ARG A 129 7.28 -7.92 0.39
N ARG A 130 7.94 -7.35 1.41
CA ARG A 130 7.39 -6.23 2.21
C ARG A 130 6.95 -5.09 1.31
N PHE A 131 7.81 -4.69 0.37
CA PHE A 131 7.51 -3.64 -0.59
C PHE A 131 6.29 -3.98 -1.45
N LEU A 132 6.26 -5.16 -2.07
CA LEU A 132 5.13 -5.60 -2.92
C LEU A 132 3.82 -5.66 -2.14
N THR A 133 3.85 -6.03 -0.87
CA THR A 133 2.66 -6.05 0.00
C THR A 133 2.13 -4.66 0.27
N SER A 134 3.01 -3.67 0.44
CA SER A 134 2.58 -2.27 0.53
C SER A 134 1.90 -1.81 -0.76
N GLN A 135 2.45 -2.19 -1.91
CA GLN A 135 1.88 -1.83 -3.20
C GLN A 135 0.55 -2.56 -3.45
N ALA A 136 0.41 -3.81 -3.00
CA ALA A 136 -0.84 -4.57 -3.09
C ALA A 136 -1.97 -3.91 -2.29
N ILE A 137 -1.67 -3.32 -1.13
CA ILE A 137 -2.64 -2.53 -0.36
C ILE A 137 -3.18 -1.39 -1.22
N MET A 138 -2.30 -0.55 -1.78
CA MET A 138 -2.70 0.55 -2.67
C MET A 138 -3.47 0.05 -3.90
N LEU A 139 -3.06 -1.07 -4.48
CA LEU A 139 -3.73 -1.72 -5.61
C LEU A 139 -5.05 -2.40 -5.24
N SER A 140 -5.36 -2.63 -3.98
CA SER A 140 -6.61 -3.28 -3.57
C SER A 140 -7.71 -2.25 -3.25
N LEU A 141 -7.32 -1.02 -2.90
CA LEU A 141 -8.25 0.05 -2.51
C LEU A 141 -9.16 0.52 -3.65
N ALA A 142 -10.38 0.95 -3.30
CA ALA A 142 -11.27 1.69 -4.19
C ALA A 142 -10.61 3.01 -4.61
N GLY A 143 -10.72 3.34 -5.89
CA GLY A 143 -9.94 4.39 -6.53
C GLY A 143 -8.97 3.91 -7.60
N VAL A 144 -8.26 4.88 -8.17
CA VAL A 144 -7.25 4.72 -9.22
C VAL A 144 -5.85 4.65 -8.58
N PRO A 145 -5.07 3.59 -8.78
CA PRO A 145 -3.72 3.50 -8.25
C PRO A 145 -2.73 4.36 -9.06
N GLY A 146 -2.06 5.28 -8.37
CA GLY A 146 -0.94 6.08 -8.86
C GLY A 146 0.40 5.42 -8.58
N ILE A 147 0.95 4.74 -9.60
CA ILE A 147 2.22 4.04 -9.48
C ILE A 147 3.37 4.99 -9.83
N TYR A 148 4.22 5.27 -8.85
CA TYR A 148 5.42 6.05 -9.09
C TYR A 148 6.49 5.23 -9.81
N VAL A 149 7.17 5.83 -10.80
CA VAL A 149 8.13 5.11 -11.65
C VAL A 149 9.27 4.47 -10.84
N HIS A 150 9.76 5.14 -9.79
CA HIS A 150 10.80 4.56 -8.93
C HIS A 150 10.29 3.36 -8.12
N SER A 151 9.02 3.37 -7.71
CA SER A 151 8.36 2.25 -7.06
C SER A 151 8.18 1.06 -8.01
N LEU A 152 7.84 1.32 -9.27
CA LEU A 152 7.70 0.26 -10.29
C LEU A 152 9.00 -0.55 -10.47
N PHE A 153 10.15 0.12 -10.38
CA PHE A 153 11.47 -0.49 -10.54
C PHE A 153 12.19 -0.82 -9.23
N GLY A 154 11.52 -0.71 -8.07
CA GLY A 154 12.16 -1.00 -6.77
C GLY A 154 13.41 -0.16 -6.50
N SER A 155 13.38 1.13 -6.83
CA SER A 155 14.55 2.01 -6.69
C SER A 155 14.89 2.25 -5.23
N ARG A 156 16.20 2.30 -4.95
CA ARG A 156 16.76 2.79 -3.69
C ARG A 156 16.81 4.31 -3.69
N SER A 157 17.14 4.87 -2.54
CA SER A 157 17.36 6.30 -2.31
C SER A 157 18.63 6.80 -3.04
N ASP A 158 18.50 7.78 -3.93
CA ASP A 158 19.60 8.43 -4.66
C ASP A 158 20.32 9.45 -3.77
N ARG A 159 21.11 8.96 -2.82
CA ARG A 159 21.91 9.80 -1.92
C ARG A 159 22.92 10.67 -2.68
N ALA A 160 23.56 10.10 -3.71
CA ALA A 160 24.45 10.85 -4.59
C ALA A 160 23.70 11.99 -5.31
N GLY A 161 22.43 11.78 -5.67
CA GLY A 161 21.55 12.82 -6.20
C GLY A 161 21.29 13.96 -5.23
N VAL A 162 21.13 13.67 -3.94
CA VAL A 162 21.01 14.71 -2.91
C VAL A 162 22.31 15.49 -2.78
N GLU A 163 23.46 14.81 -2.71
CA GLU A 163 24.78 15.43 -2.62
C GLU A 163 25.06 16.36 -3.81
N ARG A 164 24.74 15.92 -5.03
CA ARG A 164 24.94 16.70 -6.25
C ARG A 164 24.06 17.97 -6.31
N THR A 165 22.82 17.90 -5.82
CA THR A 165 21.85 19.00 -6.02
C THR A 165 21.68 19.89 -4.79
N GLY A 166 22.08 19.41 -3.61
CA GLY A 166 21.78 20.04 -2.32
C GLY A 166 20.28 20.01 -1.94
N LYS A 167 19.45 19.22 -2.64
CA LYS A 167 17.99 19.16 -2.41
C LYS A 167 17.59 17.77 -1.95
N TYR A 168 16.97 17.68 -0.77
CA TYR A 168 16.52 16.39 -0.22
C TYR A 168 15.55 15.64 -1.13
N ARG A 169 14.65 16.32 -1.84
CA ARG A 169 13.73 15.68 -2.79
C ARG A 169 14.41 14.98 -3.96
N SER A 170 15.69 15.25 -4.24
CA SER A 170 16.45 14.49 -5.25
C SER A 170 16.63 13.01 -4.87
N ILE A 171 16.46 12.66 -3.60
CA ILE A 171 16.63 11.28 -3.09
C ILE A 171 15.72 10.26 -3.75
N ASN A 172 14.57 10.67 -4.29
CA ASN A 172 13.61 9.78 -4.94
C ASN A 172 13.38 10.18 -6.41
N ARG A 173 14.41 10.74 -7.07
CA ARG A 173 14.30 11.28 -8.45
C ARG A 173 15.51 10.90 -9.33
N GLU A 174 16.08 9.71 -9.08
CA GLU A 174 17.22 9.18 -9.85
C GLU A 174 16.95 9.27 -11.36
N LYS A 175 17.96 9.67 -12.14
CA LYS A 175 17.88 9.63 -13.60
C LYS A 175 18.42 8.30 -14.10
N PHE A 176 17.52 7.45 -14.58
CA PHE A 176 17.93 6.16 -15.12
C PHE A 176 18.71 6.31 -16.42
N ARG A 177 19.79 5.53 -16.52
CA ARG A 177 20.35 5.15 -17.81
C ARG A 177 19.62 3.90 -18.27
N ARG A 178 19.07 3.95 -19.48
CA ARG A 178 18.24 2.88 -20.03
C ARG A 178 18.97 1.53 -20.01
N ASP A 179 20.20 1.49 -20.52
CA ASP A 179 20.97 0.24 -20.62
C ASP A 179 21.26 -0.38 -19.25
N ASP A 180 21.50 0.45 -18.23
CA ASP A 180 21.73 -0.03 -16.86
C ASP A 180 20.46 -0.63 -16.26
N LEU A 181 19.33 0.06 -16.44
CA LEU A 181 18.02 -0.41 -16.00
C LEU A 181 17.63 -1.72 -16.71
N GLU A 182 17.83 -1.83 -18.02
CA GLU A 182 17.54 -3.05 -18.78
C GLU A 182 18.43 -4.22 -18.33
N ARG A 183 19.71 -3.98 -18.02
CA ARG A 183 20.60 -5.01 -17.47
C ARG A 183 20.15 -5.49 -16.08
N GLU A 184 19.80 -4.58 -15.18
CA GLU A 184 19.31 -4.94 -13.84
C GLU A 184 17.98 -5.71 -13.91
N LEU A 185 17.07 -5.31 -14.81
CA LEU A 185 15.83 -6.05 -15.02
C LEU A 185 16.08 -7.44 -15.61
N ALA A 186 17.11 -7.62 -16.43
CA ALA A 186 17.46 -8.92 -16.98
C ALA A 186 18.11 -9.88 -15.95
N ASP A 187 18.66 -9.36 -14.85
CA ASP A 187 19.30 -10.14 -13.79
C ASP A 187 18.29 -10.58 -12.71
N PRO A 188 17.94 -11.89 -12.60
CA PRO A 188 16.99 -12.39 -11.61
C PRO A 188 17.43 -12.19 -10.16
N THR A 189 18.72 -11.95 -9.94
CA THR A 189 19.25 -11.74 -8.59
C THR A 189 19.11 -10.29 -8.12
N SER A 190 18.91 -9.35 -9.05
CA SER A 190 18.81 -7.92 -8.77
C SER A 190 17.53 -7.55 -8.02
N LEU A 191 17.58 -6.44 -7.27
CA LEU A 191 16.38 -5.90 -6.62
C LEU A 191 15.31 -5.51 -7.65
N ARG A 192 15.72 -4.87 -8.74
CA ARG A 192 14.77 -4.36 -9.74
C ARG A 192 14.00 -5.49 -10.39
N HIS A 193 14.64 -6.61 -10.70
CA HIS A 193 13.95 -7.79 -11.21
C HIS A 193 12.94 -8.35 -10.20
N ARG A 194 13.38 -8.52 -8.93
CA ARG A 194 12.56 -9.06 -7.83
C ARG A 194 11.36 -8.17 -7.49
N VAL A 195 11.38 -6.89 -7.86
CA VAL A 195 10.24 -5.97 -7.71
C VAL A 195 9.42 -5.87 -8.98
N PHE A 196 10.04 -5.56 -10.12
CA PHE A 196 9.34 -5.20 -11.36
C PHE A 196 8.42 -6.30 -11.88
N TYR A 197 8.90 -7.54 -11.97
CA TYR A 197 8.10 -8.63 -12.53
C TYR A 197 6.93 -9.04 -11.63
N PRO A 198 7.13 -9.24 -10.31
CA PRO A 198 6.00 -9.49 -9.40
C PRO A 198 5.04 -8.30 -9.31
N TYR A 199 5.53 -7.07 -9.33
CA TYR A 199 4.64 -5.90 -9.27
C TYR A 199 3.81 -5.77 -10.55
N ARG A 200 4.43 -5.99 -11.73
CA ARG A 200 3.71 -6.09 -13.01
C ARG A 200 2.67 -7.20 -13.01
N HIS A 201 2.95 -8.33 -12.37
CA HIS A 201 1.98 -9.41 -12.18
C HIS A 201 0.78 -8.92 -11.34
N LEU A 202 1.01 -8.32 -10.17
CA LEU A 202 -0.06 -7.75 -9.34
C LEU A 202 -0.93 -6.73 -10.09
N ILE A 203 -0.31 -5.84 -10.88
CA ILE A 203 -1.03 -4.84 -11.68
C ILE A 203 -1.93 -5.51 -12.72
N ARG A 204 -1.43 -6.56 -13.38
CA ARG A 204 -2.19 -7.34 -14.37
C ARG A 204 -3.32 -8.11 -13.72
N THR A 205 -3.07 -8.73 -12.58
CA THR A 205 -4.10 -9.40 -11.79
C THR A 205 -5.19 -8.41 -11.41
N ARG A 206 -4.84 -7.22 -10.88
CA ARG A 206 -5.84 -6.18 -10.57
C ARG A 206 -6.69 -5.83 -11.79
N ALA A 207 -6.04 -5.59 -12.94
CA ALA A 207 -6.73 -5.19 -14.17
C ALA A 207 -7.64 -6.29 -14.75
N ALA A 208 -7.39 -7.56 -14.44
CA ALA A 208 -8.16 -8.69 -14.94
C ALA A 208 -9.45 -8.97 -14.14
N HIS A 209 -9.62 -8.35 -12.96
CA HIS A 209 -10.72 -8.64 -12.04
C HIS A 209 -11.68 -7.43 -11.92
N PRO A 210 -12.95 -7.56 -12.34
CA PRO A 210 -13.93 -6.47 -12.28
C PRO A 210 -14.20 -5.98 -10.85
N ALA A 211 -13.95 -6.81 -9.82
CA ALA A 211 -14.04 -6.38 -8.42
C ALA A 211 -13.16 -5.17 -8.08
N PHE A 212 -12.05 -4.98 -8.80
CA PHE A 212 -11.15 -3.84 -8.58
C PHE A 212 -11.52 -2.58 -9.37
N HIS A 213 -12.72 -2.50 -9.95
CA HIS A 213 -13.22 -1.27 -10.56
C HIS A 213 -13.03 -0.08 -9.59
N PRO A 214 -12.55 1.11 -10.03
CA PRO A 214 -12.28 2.23 -9.12
C PRO A 214 -13.47 2.62 -8.23
N ASN A 215 -14.69 2.54 -8.77
CA ASN A 215 -15.93 2.82 -8.04
C ASN A 215 -16.63 1.56 -7.50
N GLY A 216 -16.00 0.38 -7.63
CA GLY A 216 -16.51 -0.87 -7.07
C GLY A 216 -16.54 -0.78 -5.55
N PRO A 217 -17.61 -1.27 -4.89
CA PRO A 217 -17.73 -1.24 -3.44
C PRO A 217 -16.49 -1.80 -2.72
N GLN A 218 -16.23 -1.26 -1.54
CA GLN A 218 -15.17 -1.70 -0.65
C GLN A 218 -15.72 -1.81 0.77
N GLN A 219 -15.35 -2.87 1.49
CA GLN A 219 -15.58 -3.01 2.92
C GLN A 219 -14.29 -3.43 3.60
N VAL A 220 -13.75 -2.59 4.49
CA VAL A 220 -12.58 -2.95 5.29
C VAL A 220 -13.01 -3.89 6.42
N LEU A 221 -12.22 -4.94 6.67
CA LEU A 221 -12.52 -5.98 7.65
C LEU A 221 -11.47 -5.98 8.76
N ALA A 222 -11.93 -6.02 10.01
CA ALA A 222 -11.07 -6.11 11.19
C ALA A 222 -10.82 -7.58 11.59
N LEU A 223 -10.15 -8.35 10.72
CA LEU A 223 -9.93 -9.79 10.93
C LEU A 223 -8.80 -10.09 11.92
N HIS A 224 -7.74 -9.29 11.91
CA HIS A 224 -6.58 -9.45 12.79
C HIS A 224 -5.75 -8.15 12.82
N PRO A 225 -5.18 -7.71 13.96
CA PRO A 225 -4.40 -6.46 14.03
C PRO A 225 -3.23 -6.42 13.05
N ALA A 226 -2.54 -7.53 12.81
CA ALA A 226 -1.42 -7.58 11.87
C ALA A 226 -1.81 -7.65 10.38
N LEU A 227 -3.11 -7.63 10.06
CA LEU A 227 -3.59 -7.76 8.68
C LEU A 227 -4.39 -6.54 8.25
N PHE A 228 -4.05 -6.00 7.08
CA PHE A 228 -4.98 -5.13 6.36
C PHE A 228 -5.86 -5.97 5.45
N SER A 229 -7.15 -6.00 5.75
CA SER A 229 -8.11 -6.87 5.07
C SER A 229 -9.28 -6.07 4.51
N LEU A 230 -9.73 -6.38 3.31
CA LEU A 230 -10.93 -5.78 2.73
C LEU A 230 -11.64 -6.71 1.74
N LEU A 231 -12.92 -6.46 1.54
CA LEU A 231 -13.68 -6.93 0.40
C LEU A 231 -13.67 -5.88 -0.70
N ARG A 232 -13.56 -6.35 -1.94
CA ARG A 232 -13.88 -5.59 -3.14
C ARG A 232 -14.95 -6.32 -3.93
N THR A 233 -15.94 -5.59 -4.43
CA THR A 233 -17.04 -6.17 -5.19
C THR A 233 -17.18 -5.46 -6.54
N ALA A 234 -17.47 -6.22 -7.59
CA ALA A 234 -17.75 -5.67 -8.91
C ALA A 234 -19.01 -4.80 -8.87
N LEU A 235 -19.11 -3.81 -9.76
CA LEU A 235 -20.25 -2.89 -9.78
C LEU A 235 -21.60 -3.58 -10.00
N ASP A 236 -21.60 -4.69 -10.75
CA ASP A 236 -22.75 -5.53 -11.04
C ASP A 236 -22.93 -6.69 -10.04
N GLY A 237 -22.05 -6.79 -9.04
CA GLY A 237 -22.06 -7.88 -8.06
C GLY A 237 -21.56 -9.23 -8.58
N SER A 238 -21.03 -9.30 -9.82
CA SER A 238 -20.58 -10.56 -10.45
C SER A 238 -19.36 -11.20 -9.79
N GLU A 239 -18.57 -10.43 -9.04
CA GLU A 239 -17.35 -10.90 -8.39
C GLU A 239 -17.14 -10.19 -7.07
N THR A 240 -16.77 -10.95 -6.04
CA THR A 240 -16.25 -10.44 -4.77
C THR A 240 -14.87 -11.04 -4.50
N LEU A 241 -13.91 -10.20 -4.11
CA LEU A 241 -12.57 -10.59 -3.70
C LEU A 241 -12.32 -10.24 -2.24
N LEU A 242 -11.88 -11.21 -1.46
CA LEU A 242 -11.33 -11.02 -0.12
C LEU A 242 -9.82 -10.80 -0.23
N CYS A 243 -9.38 -9.57 0.01
CA CYS A 243 -7.98 -9.18 -0.04
C CYS A 243 -7.38 -9.19 1.36
N LEU A 244 -6.34 -9.99 1.59
CA LEU A 244 -5.61 -10.11 2.85
C LEU A 244 -4.15 -9.72 2.65
N HIS A 245 -3.64 -8.84 3.52
CA HIS A 245 -2.25 -8.36 3.47
C HIS A 245 -1.62 -8.50 4.84
N ASN A 246 -0.61 -9.37 4.97
CA ASN A 246 0.17 -9.46 6.21
C ASN A 246 1.16 -8.31 6.30
N LEU A 247 1.06 -7.52 7.36
CA LEU A 247 1.90 -6.34 7.58
C LEU A 247 3.08 -6.60 8.52
N SER A 248 3.18 -7.81 9.09
CA SER A 248 4.23 -8.15 10.05
C SER A 248 5.28 -9.09 9.48
N GLY A 249 6.44 -9.11 10.16
CA GLY A 249 7.56 -10.01 9.87
C GLY A 249 7.35 -11.45 10.36
N VAL A 250 6.15 -11.81 10.83
CA VAL A 250 5.82 -13.15 11.33
C VAL A 250 4.61 -13.72 10.59
N GLY A 251 4.52 -15.05 10.56
CA GLY A 251 3.36 -15.72 9.97
C GLY A 251 2.18 -15.78 10.94
N HIS A 252 0.95 -15.79 10.40
CA HIS A 252 -0.28 -15.88 11.19
C HIS A 252 -1.15 -17.03 10.69
N ALA A 253 -1.75 -17.78 11.62
CA ALA A 253 -2.81 -18.74 11.31
C ALA A 253 -4.15 -18.04 11.53
N LEU A 254 -5.05 -18.13 10.56
CA LEU A 254 -6.34 -17.44 10.56
C LEU A 254 -7.47 -18.45 10.49
N ARG A 255 -8.55 -18.13 11.20
CA ARG A 255 -9.87 -18.72 11.03
C ARG A 255 -10.82 -17.58 10.69
N ILE A 256 -11.33 -17.57 9.47
CA ILE A 256 -12.19 -16.52 8.95
C ILE A 256 -13.57 -17.14 8.72
N ASP A 257 -14.58 -16.58 9.37
CA ASP A 257 -15.98 -16.90 9.12
C ASP A 257 -16.46 -16.03 7.96
N LEU A 258 -16.69 -16.64 6.79
CA LEU A 258 -17.07 -15.92 5.58
C LEU A 258 -18.52 -15.44 5.62
N ASP A 259 -19.37 -15.99 6.49
CA ASP A 259 -20.77 -15.57 6.64
C ASP A 259 -20.92 -14.21 7.34
N LEU A 260 -19.85 -13.69 7.96
CA LEU A 260 -19.87 -12.41 8.66
C LEU A 260 -19.88 -11.19 7.73
N PHE A 261 -19.73 -11.38 6.43
CA PHE A 261 -19.64 -10.32 5.43
C PHE A 261 -20.11 -10.82 4.06
N PRO A 262 -20.40 -9.95 3.08
CA PRO A 262 -21.02 -10.35 1.80
C PRO A 262 -20.02 -11.03 0.85
N PHE A 263 -19.59 -12.24 1.21
CA PHE A 263 -18.78 -13.13 0.39
C PHE A 263 -19.64 -14.30 -0.10
N PRO A 264 -19.46 -14.78 -1.34
CA PRO A 264 -20.25 -15.90 -1.85
C PRO A 264 -19.98 -17.18 -1.06
N HIS A 265 -21.05 -17.92 -0.72
CA HIS A 265 -20.94 -19.28 -0.21
C HIS A 265 -20.23 -20.16 -1.24
N THR A 266 -19.18 -20.86 -0.81
CA THR A 266 -18.33 -21.64 -1.70
C THR A 266 -17.67 -22.75 -0.92
N ASP A 267 -17.31 -23.84 -1.59
CA ASP A 267 -16.56 -24.94 -0.99
C ASP A 267 -15.05 -24.70 -1.11
N ARG A 268 -14.63 -23.71 -1.91
CA ARG A 268 -13.23 -23.41 -2.18
C ARG A 268 -13.00 -21.96 -2.57
N VAL A 269 -11.92 -21.38 -2.05
CA VAL A 269 -11.43 -20.08 -2.51
C VAL A 269 -10.11 -20.24 -3.25
N ARG A 270 -9.88 -19.40 -4.25
CA ARG A 270 -8.66 -19.36 -5.03
C ARG A 270 -7.97 -18.02 -4.87
N ASP A 271 -6.67 -18.04 -4.57
CA ASP A 271 -5.81 -16.87 -4.66
C ASP A 271 -5.55 -16.53 -6.12
N VAL A 272 -6.06 -15.39 -6.58
CA VAL A 272 -5.91 -14.95 -7.97
C VAL A 272 -4.49 -14.43 -8.28
N ILE A 273 -3.64 -14.26 -7.27
CA ILE A 273 -2.24 -13.87 -7.45
C ILE A 273 -1.38 -15.10 -7.73
N ALA A 274 -1.31 -16.06 -6.81
CA ALA A 274 -0.43 -17.23 -6.95
C ALA A 274 -1.14 -18.47 -7.54
N GLY A 275 -2.47 -18.46 -7.63
CA GLY A 275 -3.27 -19.57 -8.13
C GLY A 275 -3.54 -20.68 -7.10
N ALA A 276 -3.06 -20.54 -5.87
CA ALA A 276 -3.29 -21.49 -4.79
C ALA A 276 -4.78 -21.56 -4.41
N THR A 277 -5.24 -22.74 -3.99
CA THR A 277 -6.63 -22.97 -3.59
C THR A 277 -6.71 -23.41 -2.13
N PHE A 278 -7.77 -23.00 -1.44
CA PHE A 278 -8.03 -23.32 -0.05
C PHE A 278 -9.46 -23.81 0.08
N ASP A 279 -9.66 -24.95 0.72
CA ASP A 279 -11.00 -25.48 0.98
C ASP A 279 -11.69 -24.68 2.08
N VAL A 280 -13.00 -24.50 1.94
CA VAL A 280 -13.87 -23.87 2.94
C VAL A 280 -14.58 -24.99 3.71
N GLU A 281 -14.41 -24.98 5.03
CA GLU A 281 -15.01 -25.96 5.93
C GLU A 281 -16.54 -25.72 6.05
N ALA A 282 -17.25 -26.72 6.57
CA ALA A 282 -18.67 -26.58 6.88
C ALA A 282 -18.95 -25.35 7.78
N GLY A 283 -20.02 -24.62 7.47
CA GLY A 283 -20.33 -23.32 8.09
C GLY A 283 -19.42 -22.20 7.60
N ASP A 284 -19.15 -22.19 6.28
CA ASP A 284 -18.43 -21.14 5.53
C ASP A 284 -17.15 -20.65 6.23
N THR A 285 -16.42 -21.57 6.87
CA THR A 285 -15.21 -21.22 7.59
C THR A 285 -13.97 -21.51 6.76
N LEU A 286 -13.20 -20.46 6.48
CA LEU A 286 -11.89 -20.54 5.85
C LEU A 286 -10.77 -20.61 6.89
N ARG A 287 -9.90 -21.63 6.80
CA ARG A 287 -8.66 -21.71 7.56
C ARG A 287 -7.46 -21.58 6.63
N LEU A 288 -6.56 -20.67 6.94
CA LEU A 288 -5.32 -20.50 6.18
C LEU A 288 -4.18 -19.99 7.07
N SER A 289 -2.96 -20.17 6.59
CA SER A 289 -1.78 -19.56 7.18
C SER A 289 -1.17 -18.57 6.20
N MET A 290 -0.86 -17.37 6.69
CA MET A 290 -0.17 -16.34 5.94
C MET A 290 1.28 -16.27 6.40
N ALA A 291 2.22 -16.38 5.46
CA ALA A 291 3.64 -16.11 5.70
C ALA A 291 3.90 -14.61 5.98
N PRO A 292 5.08 -14.26 6.53
CA PRO A 292 5.49 -12.86 6.67
C PRO A 292 5.34 -12.09 5.36
N TYR A 293 4.69 -10.93 5.46
CA TYR A 293 4.41 -10.06 4.32
C TYR A 293 3.68 -10.73 3.15
N GLN A 294 2.91 -11.80 3.34
CA GLN A 294 2.14 -12.41 2.25
C GLN A 294 0.92 -11.56 1.86
N VAL A 295 0.57 -11.61 0.56
CA VAL A 295 -0.68 -11.09 0.00
C VAL A 295 -1.49 -12.26 -0.52
N LEU A 296 -2.80 -12.25 -0.26
CA LEU A 296 -3.77 -13.16 -0.86
C LEU A 296 -4.96 -12.35 -1.37
N TRP A 297 -5.35 -12.54 -2.63
CA TRP A 297 -6.61 -12.01 -3.15
C TRP A 297 -7.51 -13.19 -3.50
N LEU A 298 -8.47 -13.48 -2.63
CA LEU A 298 -9.24 -14.70 -2.65
C LEU A 298 -10.59 -14.49 -3.34
N ARG A 299 -10.87 -15.30 -4.35
CA ARG A 299 -12.16 -15.40 -5.02
C ARG A 299 -12.83 -16.72 -4.68
N GLY A 300 -14.13 -16.73 -4.41
CA GLY A 300 -14.89 -17.98 -4.31
C GLY A 300 -14.98 -18.68 -5.66
N GLU A 301 -14.75 -19.99 -5.69
CA GLU A 301 -15.06 -20.82 -6.86
C GLU A 301 -16.57 -21.14 -6.87
N GLU A 302 -17.17 -21.18 -8.06
CA GLU A 302 -18.59 -21.57 -8.20
C GLU A 302 -18.74 -23.04 -7.79
N ARG A 303 -19.84 -23.34 -7.08
CA ARG A 303 -20.26 -24.71 -6.75
C ARG A 303 -20.78 -25.46 -7.96
#